data_AF-A0A674DBH2-F1
#
_entry.id   AF-A0A674DBH2-F1
#
_cell.length_a   1.000
_cell.length_b   1.000
_cell.length_c   1.000
_cell.angle_alpha   90.00
_cell.angle_beta   90.00
_cell.angle_gamma   90.00
#
_symmetry.space_group_name_H-M   'P 1'
#
loop_
_entity.id
_entity.type
_entity.pdbx_description
1 polymer ?
#
loop_
_entity_poly.entity_id
_entity_poly.type
_entity_poly.pdbx_seq_one_letter_code
_entity_poly.pdbx_strand_id
1 'polypeptide(L)' 'VIRCDTTFYCPPGTSCCKGLTGKWGCCPFPLGTCCADGQHCCEYGYTCDSSFKCRKGYSQIPSGLRDDAKQD' A
#
# COMPACT_ATOMS: atom_id res chain seq x y z
N VAL A 1 -4.35 5.69 -15.21
CA VAL A 1 -4.75 5.09 -13.92
C VAL A 1 -4.15 3.70 -13.82
N ILE A 2 -3.84 3.23 -12.61
CA ILE A 2 -3.38 1.86 -12.38
C ILE A 2 -4.62 1.05 -12.00
N ARG A 3 -5.01 0.10 -12.85
CA ARG A 3 -6.14 -0.79 -12.55
C ARG A 3 -5.66 -1.88 -11.60
N CYS A 4 -6.25 -1.89 -10.40
CA CYS A 4 -5.99 -2.90 -9.39
C CYS A 4 -6.81 -4.15 -9.65
N ASP A 5 -8.02 -3.95 -10.16
CA ASP A 5 -9.01 -4.99 -10.40
C ASP A 5 -9.91 -4.57 -11.58
N THR A 6 -10.94 -5.36 -11.89
CA THR A 6 -11.92 -5.01 -12.93
C THR A 6 -12.73 -3.78 -12.57
N THR A 7 -12.92 -3.54 -11.27
CA THR A 7 -13.77 -2.45 -10.75
C THR A 7 -12.96 -1.33 -10.10
N PHE A 8 -11.77 -1.63 -9.56
CA PHE A 8 -10.99 -0.67 -8.75
C PHE A 8 -9.75 -0.17 -9.47
N TYR A 9 -9.47 1.12 -9.34
CA TYR A 9 -8.30 1.78 -9.91
C TYR A 9 -7.70 2.83 -8.97
N CYS A 10 -6.42 3.10 -9.19
CA CYS A 10 -5.61 4.06 -8.45
C CYS A 10 -4.99 5.11 -9.38
N PRO A 11 -4.65 6.31 -8.87
CA PRO A 11 -3.98 7.34 -9.65
C PRO A 11 -2.57 6.91 -10.08
N PRO A 12 -2.03 7.45 -11.18
CA PRO A 12 -0.65 7.15 -11.58
C PRO A 12 0.34 7.55 -10.48
N GLY A 13 1.41 6.76 -10.32
CA GLY A 13 2.42 6.97 -9.27
C GLY A 13 2.09 6.32 -7.92
N THR A 14 0.96 5.61 -7.83
CA THR A 14 0.58 4.80 -6.66
C THR A 14 0.73 3.31 -6.92
N SER A 15 0.52 2.46 -5.92
CA SER A 15 0.41 1.02 -6.10
C SER A 15 -0.92 0.48 -5.55
N CYS A 16 -1.37 -0.61 -6.13
CA CYS A 16 -2.57 -1.30 -5.70
C CYS A 16 -2.26 -2.20 -4.51
N CYS A 17 -3.00 -2.03 -3.43
CA CYS A 17 -2.96 -2.93 -2.29
C CYS A 17 -4.34 -3.51 -1.99
N LYS A 18 -4.39 -4.84 -1.86
CA LYS A 18 -5.56 -5.56 -1.37
C LYS A 18 -5.46 -5.75 0.14
N GLY A 19 -6.42 -5.22 0.88
CA GLY A 19 -6.49 -5.38 2.33
C GLY A 19 -7.04 -6.76 2.73
N LEU A 20 -6.94 -7.08 4.02
CA LEU A 20 -7.42 -8.35 4.59
C LEU A 20 -8.90 -8.64 4.30
N THR A 21 -9.72 -7.60 4.24
CA THR A 21 -11.16 -7.68 3.96
C THR A 21 -11.49 -7.81 2.47
N GLY A 22 -10.48 -7.90 1.60
CA GLY A 22 -10.63 -7.94 0.15
C GLY A 22 -10.81 -6.56 -0.50
N LYS A 23 -10.87 -5.47 0.30
CA LYS A 23 -10.96 -4.10 -0.19
C LYS A 23 -9.65 -3.63 -0.81
N TRP A 24 -9.74 -3.05 -2.00
CA TRP A 24 -8.63 -2.40 -2.70
C TRP A 24 -8.38 -1.00 -2.17
N GLY A 25 -7.12 -0.65 -2.00
CA GLY A 25 -6.66 0.70 -1.68
C GLY A 25 -5.41 1.06 -2.47
N CYS A 26 -5.14 2.35 -2.53
CA CYS A 26 -4.04 2.96 -3.25
C CYS A 26 -2.95 3.39 -2.29
N CYS A 27 -1.74 2.91 -2.51
CA CYS A 27 -0.57 3.29 -1.74
C CYS A 27 0.21 4.37 -2.47
N PRO A 28 0.68 5.43 -1.80
CA PRO A 28 1.42 6.52 -2.46
C PRO A 28 2.79 6.09 -2.99
N PHE A 29 3.22 4.86 -2.72
CA PHE A 29 4.49 4.31 -3.16
C PHE A 29 4.30 3.50 -4.45
N PRO A 30 4.91 3.89 -5.59
CA PRO A 30 4.68 3.25 -6.88
C PRO A 30 5.11 1.77 -6.93
N LEU A 31 6.04 1.37 -6.06
CA LEU A 31 6.49 -0.02 -5.91
C LEU A 31 6.33 -0.50 -4.46
N GLY A 32 5.41 0.12 -3.72
CA GLY A 32 5.21 -0.20 -2.31
C GLY A 32 4.69 -1.61 -2.09
N THR A 33 5.14 -2.24 -1.02
CA THR A 33 4.57 -3.49 -0.51
C THR A 33 3.49 -3.17 0.52
N CYS A 34 2.44 -3.97 0.54
CA CYS A 34 1.39 -3.79 1.52
C CYS A 34 1.68 -4.56 2.81
N CYS A 35 1.34 -3.93 3.93
CA CYS A 35 1.45 -4.56 5.23
C CYS A 35 0.34 -5.61 5.39
N ALA A 36 0.59 -6.62 6.23
CA ALA A 36 -0.40 -7.67 6.51
C ALA A 36 -1.70 -7.12 7.13
N ASP A 37 -1.64 -5.94 7.75
CA ASP A 37 -2.80 -5.22 8.28
C ASP A 37 -3.80 -4.80 7.18
N GLY A 38 -3.30 -4.69 5.94
CA GLY A 38 -4.10 -4.31 4.80
C GLY A 38 -4.46 -2.83 4.73
N GLN A 39 -4.16 -2.01 5.75
CA GLN A 39 -4.39 -0.55 5.75
C GLN A 39 -3.13 0.27 5.48
N HIS A 40 -1.98 -0.30 5.79
CA HIS A 40 -0.69 0.36 5.73
C HIS A 40 0.15 -0.19 4.60
N CYS A 41 1.02 0.65 4.06
CA CYS A 41 1.97 0.26 3.03
C CYS A 41 3.35 0.87 3.26
N CYS A 42 4.34 0.16 2.74
CA CYS A 42 5.74 0.51 2.82
C CYS A 42 6.31 0.65 1.42
N GLU A 43 7.31 1.50 1.25
CA GLU A 43 8.04 1.59 -0.02
C GLU A 43 8.74 0.26 -0.36
N TYR A 44 9.13 0.09 -1.62
CA TYR A 44 9.81 -1.10 -2.09
C TYR A 44 11.06 -1.46 -1.26
N GLY A 45 11.13 -2.71 -0.84
CA GLY A 45 12.22 -3.25 -0.04
C GLY A 45 12.19 -2.87 1.44
N TYR A 46 11.14 -2.18 1.91
CA TYR A 46 10.86 -2.07 3.34
C TYR A 46 9.98 -3.22 3.80
N THR A 47 10.25 -3.69 5.01
CA THR A 47 9.46 -4.71 5.70
C THR A 47 8.54 -4.02 6.69
N CYS A 48 7.26 -4.35 6.66
CA CYS A 48 6.30 -3.79 7.59
C CYS A 48 6.39 -4.52 8.93
N ASP A 49 6.61 -3.74 10.00
CA ASP A 49 6.66 -4.22 11.36
C ASP A 49 5.26 -4.12 12.00
N SER A 50 5.04 -4.88 13.07
CA SER A 50 3.77 -4.91 13.82
C SER A 50 3.38 -3.56 14.44
N SER A 51 4.33 -2.62 14.50
CA SER A 51 4.12 -1.24 14.98
C SER A 51 3.78 -0.23 13.88
N PHE A 52 3.27 -0.66 12.71
CA PHE A 52 2.96 0.23 11.58
C PHE A 52 4.17 1.05 11.11
N LYS A 53 5.36 0.44 11.16
CA LYS A 53 6.61 1.05 10.71
C LYS A 53 7.23 0.20 9.62
N CYS A 54 7.81 0.88 8.66
CA CYS A 54 8.55 0.27 7.57
C CYS A 54 10.02 0.25 7.97
N ARG A 55 10.61 -0.94 8.07
CA ARG A 55 12.02 -1.15 8.37
C ARG A 55 12.77 -1.67 7.15
N LYS A 56 13.91 -1.05 6.82
CA LYS A 56 14.85 -1.52 5.80
C LYS A 56 16.27 -1.33 6.32
N GLY A 57 16.86 -2.40 6.86
CA GLY A 57 18.15 -2.33 7.56
C GLY A 57 18.07 -1.38 8.76
N TYR A 58 18.83 -0.28 8.72
CA TYR A 58 18.85 0.76 9.76
C TYR A 58 17.80 1.85 9.56
N SER A 59 17.16 1.93 8.39
CA SER A 59 16.14 2.93 8.10
C SER A 59 14.80 2.46 8.66
N GLN A 60 14.23 3.25 9.56
CA GLN A 60 12.87 3.08 10.08
C GLN A 60 12.06 4.31 9.68
N ILE A 61 11.05 4.12 8.84
CA ILE A 61 10.12 5.17 8.43
C ILE A 61 8.71 4.78 8.85
N PRO A 62 7.83 5.75 9.17
CA PRO A 62 6.43 5.46 9.39
C PRO A 62 5.82 4.83 8.14
N SER A 63 4.90 3.89 8.31
CA SER A 63 4.17 3.35 7.18
C SER A 63 3.23 4.40 6.59
N GLY A 64 3.09 4.36 5.26
CA GLY A 64 2.10 5.19 4.59
C GLY A 64 0.71 4.60 4.81
N LEU A 65 -0.26 5.47 5.09
CA LEU A 65 -1.66 5.08 5.01
C LEU A 65 -2.01 4.85 3.54
N ARG A 66 -2.80 3.83 3.25
CA ARG A 66 -3.44 3.71 1.95
C ARG A 66 -4.68 4.61 1.90
N ASP A 67 -4.96 5.11 0.71
CA ASP A 67 -6.26 5.69 0.37
C ASP A 67 -7.19 4.60 -0.18
N ASP A 68 -8.51 4.84 -0.15
CA ASP A 68 -9.46 3.94 -0.80
C ASP A 68 -9.30 4.00 -2.33
N ALA A 69 -9.33 2.82 -2.97
CA ALA A 69 -9.29 2.77 -4.43
C ALA A 69 -10.60 3.30 -5.02
N LYS A 70 -10.49 4.11 -6.08
CA LYS A 70 -11.68 4.58 -6.81
C LYS A 70 -12.26 3.44 -7.63
N GLN A 71 -13.59 3.43 -7.73
CA GLN A 71 -14.33 2.52 -8.60
C GLN A 71 -14.72 3.26 -9.88
N ASP A 72 -14.72 2.52 -10.99
CA ASP A 72 -15.24 2.96 -12.30
C ASP A 72 -16.78 3.00 -12.32
#